data_AF-A0A7T7CEN4-F1
#
_entry.id   AF-A0A7T7CEN4-F1
#
_cell.length_a   1.000
_cell.length_b   1.000
_cell.length_c   1.000
_cell.angle_alpha   90.00
_cell.angle_beta   90.00
_cell.angle_gamma   90.00
#
_symmetry.space_group_name_H-M   'P 1'
#
loop_
_entity.id
_entity.type
_entity.pdbx_description
1 polymer ?
#
loop_
_entity_poly.entity_id
_entity_poly.type
_entity_poly.pdbx_seq_one_letter_code
_entity_poly.pdbx_strand_id
1 'polypeptide(L)'
;MEKVYSIIHAADFNLALTNLLIDLYSTNYEKYFDELIFDEHRVDNLSEPEREKLTKVAAVIEYVGNRQRNAILYNWIYSSKLQLDNPYTPGVENASIARIKRIMTAPKEFASRNVFYDEDTLKPV
;
A
#
# COMPACT_ATOMS: atom_id res chain seq x y z
N MET A 1 10.45 -3.02 -16.92
CA MET A 1 10.50 -2.28 -15.64
C MET A 1 9.50 -2.93 -14.71
N GLU A 2 9.90 -3.24 -13.47
CA GLU A 2 9.00 -3.83 -12.45
C GLU A 2 7.82 -2.89 -12.14
N LYS A 3 6.59 -3.40 -12.13
CA LYS A 3 5.35 -2.61 -11.94
C LYS A 3 5.42 -1.77 -10.65
N VAL A 4 5.88 -2.36 -9.55
CA VAL A 4 6.05 -1.68 -8.26
C VAL A 4 7.00 -0.48 -8.37
N TYR A 5 8.13 -0.64 -9.06
CA TYR A 5 9.09 0.44 -9.28
C TYR A 5 8.46 1.60 -10.06
N SER A 6 7.64 1.29 -11.08
CA SER A 6 6.95 2.31 -11.87
C SER A 6 5.93 3.11 -11.03
N ILE A 7 5.26 2.47 -10.08
CA ILE A 7 4.28 3.12 -9.19
C ILE A 7 4.96 4.10 -8.25
N ILE A 8 6.05 3.71 -7.57
CA ILE A 8 6.72 4.59 -6.60
C ILE A 8 7.45 5.77 -7.27
N HIS A 9 7.84 5.63 -8.54
CA HIS A 9 8.45 6.69 -9.35
C HIS A 9 7.45 7.47 -10.22
N ALA A 10 6.15 7.17 -10.14
CA ALA A 10 5.15 7.87 -10.92
C ALA A 10 5.16 9.38 -10.61
N ALA A 11 4.98 10.20 -11.64
CA ALA A 11 4.85 11.65 -11.51
C ALA A 11 3.67 12.02 -10.59
N ASP A 12 2.56 11.29 -10.73
CA ASP A 12 1.44 11.31 -9.79
C ASP A 12 1.33 9.94 -9.09
N PHE A 13 1.87 9.86 -7.89
CA PHE A 13 1.83 8.66 -7.06
C PHE A 13 0.39 8.28 -6.67
N ASN A 14 -0.47 9.26 -6.39
CA ASN A 14 -1.84 8.98 -5.95
C ASN A 14 -2.65 8.37 -7.09
N LEU A 15 -2.50 8.91 -8.31
CA LEU A 15 -3.12 8.32 -9.50
C LEU A 15 -2.60 6.90 -9.76
N ALA A 16 -1.29 6.67 -9.64
CA ALA A 16 -0.70 5.35 -9.81
C ALA A 16 -1.20 4.34 -8.77
N LEU A 17 -1.36 4.76 -7.51
CA LEU A 17 -1.92 3.96 -6.43
C LEU A 17 -3.41 3.64 -6.67
N THR A 18 -4.19 4.62 -7.13
CA THR A 18 -5.59 4.40 -7.51
C THR A 18 -5.72 3.40 -8.65
N ASN A 19 -4.87 3.50 -9.68
CA ASN A 19 -4.86 2.53 -10.77
C ASN A 19 -4.48 1.13 -10.29
N LEU A 20 -3.52 1.02 -9.36
CA LEU A 20 -3.21 -0.25 -8.72
C LEU A 20 -4.45 -0.82 -7.99
N LEU A 21 -5.19 0.00 -7.23
CA LEU A 21 -6.42 -0.46 -6.58
C LEU A 21 -7.46 -0.98 -7.59
N ILE A 22 -7.66 -0.28 -8.69
CA ILE A 22 -8.55 -0.74 -9.78
C ILE A 22 -8.10 -2.11 -10.32
N ASP A 23 -6.81 -2.25 -10.61
CA ASP A 23 -6.21 -3.51 -11.08
C ASP A 23 -6.45 -4.66 -10.07
N LEU A 24 -6.22 -4.41 -8.77
CA LEU A 24 -6.33 -5.41 -7.69
C LEU A 24 -7.77 -5.81 -7.32
N TYR A 25 -8.76 -4.96 -7.61
CA TYR A 25 -10.19 -5.27 -7.44
C TYR A 25 -10.87 -5.73 -8.73
N SER A 26 -10.15 -5.76 -9.85
CA SER A 26 -10.69 -6.22 -11.13
C SER A 26 -11.01 -7.72 -11.13
N THR A 27 -11.78 -8.17 -12.11
CA THR A 27 -12.07 -9.62 -12.28
C THR A 27 -10.83 -10.45 -12.60
N ASN A 28 -9.76 -9.82 -13.10
CA ASN A 28 -8.49 -10.46 -13.46
C ASN A 28 -7.38 -10.16 -12.45
N TYR A 29 -7.74 -9.88 -11.18
CA TYR A 29 -6.81 -9.47 -10.13
C TYR A 29 -5.60 -10.40 -9.99
N GLU A 30 -5.77 -11.72 -10.16
CA GLU A 30 -4.68 -12.70 -10.04
C GLU A 30 -3.47 -12.32 -10.92
N LYS A 31 -3.71 -11.95 -12.18
CA LYS A 31 -2.66 -11.48 -13.11
C LYS A 31 -1.96 -10.24 -12.57
N TYR A 32 -2.70 -9.31 -11.99
CA TYR A 32 -2.12 -8.08 -11.48
C TYR A 32 -1.30 -8.30 -10.22
N PHE A 33 -1.68 -9.25 -9.35
CA PHE A 33 -0.84 -9.67 -8.24
C PHE A 33 0.47 -10.31 -8.74
N ASP A 34 0.43 -11.16 -9.77
CA ASP A 34 1.62 -11.79 -10.35
C ASP A 34 2.65 -10.78 -10.89
N GLU A 35 2.20 -9.59 -11.29
CA GLU A 35 3.07 -8.52 -11.81
C GLU A 35 3.77 -7.71 -10.68
N LEU A 36 3.44 -7.94 -9.40
CA LEU A 36 3.95 -7.19 -8.24
C LEU A 36 5.27 -7.72 -7.68
N ILE A 37 6.05 -8.38 -8.52
CA ILE A 37 7.40 -8.81 -8.17
C ILE A 37 8.28 -7.58 -7.92
N PHE A 38 8.96 -7.57 -6.78
CA PHE A 38 9.94 -6.56 -6.41
C PHE A 38 11.03 -7.23 -5.57
N ASP A 39 12.29 -6.93 -5.88
CA ASP A 39 13.43 -7.46 -5.15
C ASP A 39 13.54 -6.79 -3.77
N GLU A 40 13.48 -7.60 -2.71
CA GLU A 40 13.58 -7.14 -1.33
C GLU A 40 14.91 -6.42 -1.06
N HIS A 41 16.00 -6.82 -1.69
CA HIS A 41 17.30 -6.14 -1.53
C HIS A 41 17.30 -4.72 -2.10
N ARG A 42 16.37 -4.41 -3.01
CA ARG A 42 16.24 -3.04 -3.54
C ARG A 42 15.63 -2.09 -2.53
N VAL A 43 14.87 -2.57 -1.54
CA VAL A 43 14.33 -1.75 -0.45
C VAL A 43 15.44 -0.98 0.27
N ASP A 44 16.62 -1.59 0.37
CA ASP A 44 17.78 -1.04 1.09
C ASP A 44 18.42 0.15 0.36
N ASN A 45 18.18 0.23 -0.95
CA ASN A 45 18.74 1.25 -1.81
C ASN A 45 17.73 2.37 -2.14
N LEU A 46 16.51 2.30 -1.61
CA LEU A 46 15.52 3.34 -1.78
C LEU A 46 15.84 4.56 -0.91
N SER A 47 15.64 5.74 -1.48
CA SER A 47 15.57 6.97 -0.70
C SER A 47 14.37 6.93 0.25
N GLU A 48 14.39 7.78 1.28
CA GLU A 48 13.30 7.86 2.25
C GLU A 48 11.94 8.14 1.59
N PRO A 49 11.78 9.11 0.65
CA PRO A 49 10.50 9.32 -0.03
C PRO A 49 10.01 8.12 -0.85
N GLU A 50 10.92 7.38 -1.48
CA GLU A 50 10.58 6.17 -2.24
C GLU A 50 10.14 5.05 -1.31
N ARG A 51 10.83 4.88 -0.17
CA ARG A 51 10.45 3.91 0.86
C ARG A 51 9.11 4.23 1.49
N GLU A 52 8.78 5.50 1.71
CA GLU A 52 7.44 5.89 2.17
C GLU A 52 6.35 5.50 1.17
N LYS A 53 6.58 5.75 -0.12
CA LYS A 53 5.65 5.36 -1.19
C LYS A 53 5.53 3.84 -1.27
N LEU A 54 6.64 3.11 -1.20
CA LEU A 54 6.64 1.65 -1.19
C LEU A 54 5.90 1.09 0.03
N THR A 55 6.05 1.72 1.19
CA THR A 55 5.34 1.33 2.43
C THR A 55 3.82 1.46 2.26
N LYS A 56 3.36 2.55 1.64
CA LYS A 56 1.93 2.76 1.31
C LYS A 56 1.42 1.70 0.31
N VAL A 57 2.20 1.42 -0.71
CA VAL A 57 1.89 0.39 -1.73
C VAL A 57 1.81 -1.00 -1.09
N ALA A 58 2.78 -1.38 -0.25
CA ALA A 58 2.80 -2.67 0.45
C ALA A 58 1.58 -2.84 1.37
N ALA A 59 1.24 -1.80 2.13
CA ALA A 59 0.06 -1.81 3.01
C ALA A 59 -1.23 -2.10 2.22
N VAL A 60 -1.40 -1.42 1.07
CA VAL A 60 -2.56 -1.63 0.19
C VAL A 60 -2.57 -3.03 -0.43
N ILE A 61 -1.45 -3.49 -0.96
CA ILE A 61 -1.36 -4.82 -1.60
C ILE A 61 -1.68 -5.91 -0.58
N GLU A 62 -1.10 -5.86 0.63
CA GLU A 62 -1.38 -6.85 1.67
C GLU A 62 -2.87 -6.81 2.07
N TYR A 63 -3.43 -5.61 2.28
CA TYR A 63 -4.82 -5.45 2.66
C TYR A 63 -5.79 -6.05 1.64
N VAL A 64 -5.59 -5.76 0.35
CA VAL A 64 -6.46 -6.28 -0.72
C VAL A 64 -6.19 -7.77 -0.94
N GLY A 65 -4.93 -8.20 -1.00
CA GLY A 65 -4.55 -9.59 -1.26
C GLY A 65 -5.04 -10.56 -0.19
N ASN A 66 -5.01 -10.18 1.08
CA ASN A 66 -5.58 -11.00 2.17
C ASN A 66 -7.10 -11.21 2.06
N ARG A 67 -7.79 -10.43 1.22
CA ARG A 67 -9.24 -10.50 0.96
C ARG A 67 -9.58 -11.12 -0.38
N GLN A 68 -8.59 -11.39 -1.23
CA GLN A 68 -8.74 -12.01 -2.54
C GLN A 68 -8.23 -13.45 -2.52
N ARG A 69 -9.01 -14.38 -3.04
CA ARG A 69 -8.62 -15.80 -3.07
C ARG A 69 -7.44 -15.98 -4.04
N ASN A 70 -6.46 -16.82 -3.71
CA ASN A 70 -5.30 -17.12 -4.57
C ASN A 70 -4.37 -15.93 -4.90
N ALA A 71 -4.57 -14.74 -4.32
CA ALA A 71 -3.66 -13.62 -4.55
C ALA A 71 -2.26 -13.96 -4.01
N ILE A 72 -1.23 -13.78 -4.85
CA ILE A 72 0.16 -14.00 -4.46
C ILE A 72 0.70 -12.76 -3.76
N LEU A 73 1.14 -12.92 -2.52
CA LEU A 73 1.82 -11.88 -1.74
C LEU A 73 3.30 -12.22 -1.64
N TYR A 74 4.13 -11.42 -2.31
CA TYR A 74 5.58 -11.59 -2.31
C TYR A 74 6.23 -11.15 -0.99
N ASN A 75 7.36 -11.78 -0.63
CA ASN A 75 8.04 -11.56 0.64
C ASN A 75 8.40 -10.10 0.93
N TRP A 76 8.75 -9.32 -0.09
CA TRP A 76 9.12 -7.91 0.06
C TRP A 76 8.03 -7.07 0.75
N ILE A 77 6.76 -7.46 0.61
CA ILE A 77 5.61 -6.80 1.24
C ILE A 77 5.76 -6.80 2.76
N TYR A 78 6.33 -7.86 3.32
CA TYR A 78 6.50 -8.07 4.76
C TYR A 78 7.84 -7.56 5.30
N SER A 79 8.64 -6.87 4.47
CA SER A 79 9.92 -6.34 4.91
C SER A 79 9.74 -5.41 6.11
N SER A 80 10.53 -5.63 7.16
CA SER A 80 10.50 -4.81 8.39
C SER A 80 10.93 -3.36 8.16
N LYS A 81 11.50 -3.06 7.00
CA LYS A 81 11.91 -1.71 6.59
C LYS A 81 10.74 -0.88 6.04
N LEU A 82 9.58 -1.50 5.79
CA LEU A 82 8.38 -0.84 5.26
C LEU A 82 7.48 -0.40 6.39
N GLN A 83 7.98 0.52 7.21
CA GLN A 83 7.24 1.11 8.33
C GLN A 83 7.50 2.62 8.34
N LEU A 84 6.43 3.42 8.45
CA LEU A 84 6.56 4.87 8.58
C LEU A 84 6.83 5.25 10.04
N ASP A 85 7.69 6.24 10.26
CA ASP A 85 7.94 6.79 11.60
C ASP A 85 6.72 7.55 12.13
N ASN A 86 5.98 8.21 11.23
CA ASN A 86 4.79 8.98 11.55
C ASN A 86 3.54 8.39 10.88
N PRO A 87 2.39 8.34 11.58
CA PRO A 87 1.12 7.89 11.01
C PRO A 87 0.72 8.67 9.74
N TYR A 88 0.59 7.96 8.63
CA TYR A 88 0.00 8.48 7.40
C TYR A 88 -1.51 8.23 7.39
N THR A 89 -2.29 9.32 7.46
CA THR A 89 -3.77 9.29 7.49
C THR A 89 -4.31 10.27 6.46
N PRO A 90 -4.52 9.86 5.19
CA PRO A 90 -4.93 10.79 4.14
C PRO A 90 -6.35 11.30 4.35
N GLY A 91 -6.58 12.57 3.98
CA GLY A 91 -7.91 13.19 3.98
C GLY A 91 -8.49 13.52 5.35
N VAL A 92 -7.69 13.48 6.43
CA VAL A 92 -8.13 13.87 7.77
C VAL A 92 -7.09 14.76 8.46
N GLU A 93 -7.56 15.78 9.17
CA GLU A 93 -6.68 16.66 9.94
C GLU A 93 -6.05 15.94 11.13
N ASN A 94 -4.83 16.35 11.49
CA ASN A 94 -4.02 15.72 12.54
C ASN A 94 -4.70 15.66 13.92
N ALA A 95 -5.49 16.68 14.26
CA ALA A 95 -6.19 16.78 15.55
C ALA A 95 -7.61 16.20 15.53
N SER A 96 -8.07 15.67 14.39
CA SER A 96 -9.45 15.20 14.27
C SER A 96 -9.68 13.89 15.02
N ILE A 97 -10.84 13.77 15.68
CA ILE A 97 -11.29 12.50 16.29
C ILE A 97 -11.39 11.40 15.23
N ALA A 98 -11.74 11.77 13.98
CA ALA A 98 -11.78 10.86 12.84
C ALA A 98 -10.41 10.17 12.59
N ARG A 99 -9.32 10.92 12.70
CA ARG A 99 -7.96 10.39 12.57
C ARG A 99 -7.65 9.37 13.67
N ILE A 100 -7.96 9.70 14.93
CA ILE A 100 -7.75 8.79 16.06
C ILE A 100 -8.56 7.52 15.86
N LYS A 101 -9.84 7.65 15.49
CA LYS A 101 -10.71 6.50 15.21
C LYS A 101 -10.10 5.61 14.14
N ARG A 102 -9.64 6.18 13.02
CA ARG A 102 -9.03 5.43 11.91
C ARG A 102 -7.79 4.67 12.34
N ILE A 103 -6.92 5.26 13.16
CA ILE A 103 -5.73 4.60 13.70
C ILE A 103 -6.12 3.42 14.60
N MET A 104 -7.08 3.63 15.50
CA MET A 104 -7.47 2.63 16.49
C MET A 104 -8.24 1.44 15.90
N THR A 105 -8.98 1.65 14.80
CA THR A 105 -9.80 0.61 14.18
C THR A 105 -9.17 0.03 12.92
N ALA A 106 -7.94 0.40 12.59
CA ALA A 106 -7.32 -0.02 11.35
C ALA A 106 -7.05 -1.54 11.31
N PRO A 107 -7.20 -2.17 10.13
CA PRO A 107 -6.70 -3.50 9.86
C PRO A 107 -5.22 -3.67 10.19
N LYS A 108 -4.78 -4.90 10.47
CA LYS A 108 -3.40 -5.19 10.87
C LYS A 108 -2.37 -4.77 9.81
N GLU A 109 -2.73 -4.86 8.53
CA GLU A 109 -1.87 -4.55 7.39
C GLU A 109 -1.47 -3.07 7.34
N PHE A 110 -2.35 -2.23 7.88
CA PHE A 110 -2.23 -0.78 7.99
C PHE A 110 -1.54 -0.39 9.28
N ALA A 111 -2.01 -0.95 10.40
CA ALA A 111 -1.48 -0.67 11.73
C ALA A 111 0.01 -1.03 11.86
N SER A 112 0.45 -2.15 11.27
CA SER A 112 1.85 -2.58 11.34
C SER A 112 2.83 -1.62 10.65
N ARG A 113 2.34 -0.77 9.72
CA ARG A 113 3.18 0.11 8.89
C ARG A 113 2.99 1.59 9.14
N ASN A 114 2.14 1.96 10.11
CA ASN A 114 1.71 3.34 10.34
C ASN A 114 1.04 3.99 9.10
N VAL A 115 0.29 3.20 8.33
CA VAL A 115 -0.43 3.64 7.11
C VAL A 115 -1.92 3.39 7.31
N PHE A 116 -2.75 4.44 7.34
CA PHE A 116 -4.13 4.34 7.79
C PHE A 116 -5.10 4.95 6.78
N TYR A 117 -5.54 4.14 5.83
CA TYR A 117 -6.56 4.52 4.85
C TYR A 117 -7.99 4.35 5.39
N ASP A 118 -8.93 5.06 4.78
CA ASP A 118 -10.35 4.73 4.96
C ASP A 118 -10.69 3.51 4.10
N GLU A 119 -11.22 2.45 4.71
CA GLU A 119 -11.59 1.23 4.00
C GLU A 119 -12.66 1.50 2.94
N ASP A 120 -13.56 2.46 3.19
CA ASP A 120 -14.61 2.84 2.24
C ASP A 120 -14.04 3.57 1.02
N THR A 121 -12.86 4.18 1.13
CA THR A 121 -12.18 4.89 0.03
C THR A 121 -11.20 4.01 -0.76
N LEU A 122 -10.88 2.82 -0.25
CA LEU A 122 -9.98 1.88 -0.93
C LEU A 122 -10.69 0.98 -1.94
N LYS A 123 -12.02 0.95 -1.93
CA LYS A 123 -12.79 0.28 -2.96
C LYS A 123 -12.94 1.24 -4.14
N PRO A 124 -12.44 0.90 -5.34
CA PRO A 124 -12.71 1.71 -6.52
C PRO A 124 -14.23 1.79 -6.75
N VAL A 125 -14.72 3.01 -7.00
CA VAL A 125 -16.13 3.31 -7.33
C VAL A 125 -16.44 2.92 -8.76
#